data_AF-A0A397V481-F1
#
_entry.id   AF-A0A397V481-F1
#
_cell.length_a   1.000
_cell.length_b   1.000
_cell.length_c   1.000
_cell.angle_alpha   90.00
_cell.angle_beta   90.00
_cell.angle_gamma   90.00
#
_symmetry.space_group_name_H-M   'P 1'
#
loop_
_entity.id
_entity.type
_entity.pdbx_description
1 polymer ?
#
loop_
_entity_poly.entity_id
_entity_poly.type
_entity_poly.pdbx_seq_one_letter_code
_entity_poly.pdbx_strand_id
1 'polypeptide(L)'
;MGTSLRIPGVKDLIKGFARVVHGRNSCVILVNATDVVNKGWNGIIDYQIKGTCDEWVKLVDLELLNGKRIPTMIPSKNNYDNTNIQTRNKRKQGFRTDLSSKKKRN
;
A
#
# COMPACT_ATOMS: atom_id res chain seq x y z
N MET A 1 8.16 -1.87 -7.03
CA MET A 1 9.37 -1.98 -7.87
C MET A 1 10.58 -1.60 -7.03
N GLY A 2 11.70 -2.33 -7.15
CA GLY A 2 13.02 -1.95 -6.61
C GLY A 2 13.02 -1.47 -5.15
N THR A 3 12.59 -2.31 -4.20
CA THR A 3 12.50 -1.93 -2.79
C THR A 3 12.95 -3.05 -1.87
N SER A 4 13.60 -2.69 -0.76
CA SER A 4 14.06 -3.63 0.25
C SER A 4 12.97 -4.06 1.24
N LEU A 5 11.81 -3.39 1.25
CA LEU A 5 10.69 -3.65 2.17
C LEU A 5 11.03 -3.59 3.67
N ARG A 6 12.20 -3.02 4.04
CA ARG A 6 12.69 -3.00 5.43
C ARG A 6 12.06 -1.91 6.29
N ILE A 7 11.51 -0.86 5.69
CA ILE A 7 11.02 0.32 6.41
C ILE A 7 9.62 0.04 6.97
N PRO A 8 9.44 -0.01 8.31
CA PRO A 8 8.16 -0.39 8.92
C PRO A 8 7.00 0.54 8.53
N GLY A 9 7.26 1.85 8.40
CA GLY A 9 6.23 2.85 8.06
C GLY A 9 5.63 2.68 6.67
N VAL A 10 6.31 1.97 5.75
CA VAL A 10 5.81 1.71 4.38
C VAL A 10 4.90 0.47 4.35
N LYS A 11 4.96 -0.38 5.39
CA LYS A 11 4.24 -1.65 5.44
C LYS A 11 2.72 -1.45 5.42
N ASP A 12 2.21 -0.53 6.21
CA ASP A 12 0.76 -0.27 6.29
C ASP A 12 0.22 0.34 5.00
N LEU A 13 1.04 1.15 4.32
CA LEU A 13 0.72 1.69 3.01
C LEU A 13 0.55 0.59 1.97
N ILE A 14 1.52 -0.33 1.88
CA ILE A 14 1.48 -1.45 0.92
C ILE A 14 0.29 -2.37 1.22
N LYS A 15 0.01 -2.68 2.49
CA LYS A 15 -1.18 -3.44 2.89
C LYS A 15 -2.48 -2.77 2.45
N GLY A 16 -2.55 -1.44 2.57
CA GLY A 16 -3.70 -0.66 2.10
C GLY A 16 -3.91 -0.81 0.60
N PHE A 17 -2.83 -0.73 -0.19
CA PHE A 17 -2.89 -0.96 -1.62
C PHE A 17 -3.31 -2.39 -1.98
N ALA A 18 -2.69 -3.39 -1.34
CA ALA A 18 -3.01 -4.79 -1.59
C ALA A 18 -4.49 -5.09 -1.34
N ARG A 19 -5.06 -4.60 -0.24
CA ARG A 19 -6.49 -4.75 0.05
C ARG A 19 -7.39 -4.20 -1.07
N VAL A 20 -7.05 -3.04 -1.63
CA VAL A 20 -7.82 -2.43 -2.72
C VAL A 20 -7.67 -3.20 -4.03
N VAL A 21 -6.45 -3.65 -4.34
CA VAL A 21 -6.14 -4.43 -5.55
C VAL A 21 -6.81 -5.79 -5.52
N HIS A 22 -6.67 -6.53 -4.42
CA HIS A 22 -7.31 -7.83 -4.22
C HIS A 22 -8.83 -7.74 -4.21
N GLY A 23 -9.40 -6.66 -3.65
CA GLY A 23 -10.84 -6.40 -3.70
C GLY A 23 -11.40 -6.17 -5.12
N ARG A 24 -10.53 -5.96 -6.12
CA ARG A 24 -10.87 -5.85 -7.54
C ARG A 24 -10.51 -7.11 -8.33
N ASN A 25 -10.32 -8.25 -7.65
CA ASN A 25 -9.84 -9.52 -8.24
C ASN A 25 -8.56 -9.34 -9.08
N SER A 26 -7.72 -8.39 -8.69
CA SER A 26 -6.43 -8.09 -9.33
C SER A 26 -5.29 -8.59 -8.45
N CYS A 27 -4.07 -8.64 -9.00
CA CYS A 27 -2.88 -9.14 -8.31
C CYS A 27 -1.87 -8.03 -7.99
N VAL A 28 -1.07 -8.27 -6.94
CA VAL A 28 0.03 -7.42 -6.50
C VAL A 28 1.35 -8.08 -6.86
N ILE A 29 2.11 -7.44 -7.74
CA ILE A 29 3.38 -7.95 -8.25
C ILE A 29 4.54 -7.08 -7.72
N LEU A 30 5.57 -7.73 -7.20
CA LEU A 30 6.83 -7.10 -6.85
C LEU A 30 7.92 -7.48 -7.86
N VAL A 31 8.52 -6.50 -8.51
CA VAL A 31 9.75 -6.68 -9.28
C VAL A 31 10.94 -6.23 -8.45
N ASN A 32 11.86 -7.15 -8.17
CA ASN A 32 13.08 -6.87 -7.44
C ASN A 32 14.18 -7.90 -7.73
N ALA A 33 15.44 -7.45 -7.79
CA ALA A 33 16.57 -8.32 -8.10
C ALA A 33 16.84 -9.35 -6.99
N THR A 34 16.62 -8.96 -5.73
CA THR A 34 16.81 -9.82 -4.56
C THR A 34 15.49 -10.32 -4.01
N ASP A 35 15.48 -11.53 -3.47
CA ASP A 35 14.31 -12.10 -2.79
C ASP A 35 14.07 -11.37 -1.47
N VAL A 36 12.95 -10.65 -1.37
CA VAL A 36 12.64 -9.77 -0.21
C VAL A 36 11.28 -10.07 0.39
N VAL A 37 10.47 -10.90 -0.26
CA VAL A 37 9.17 -11.34 0.23
C VAL A 37 9.39 -12.42 1.30
N ASN A 38 9.35 -11.99 2.56
CA ASN A 38 9.32 -12.90 3.70
C ASN A 38 7.88 -13.26 4.11
N LYS A 39 7.73 -14.16 5.09
CA LYS A 39 6.42 -14.61 5.61
C LYS A 39 5.47 -13.47 6.01
N GLY A 40 6.00 -12.30 6.37
CA GLY A 40 5.22 -11.12 6.72
C GLY A 40 4.53 -10.40 5.55
N TRP A 41 4.80 -10.85 4.32
CA TRP A 41 4.22 -10.35 3.07
C TRP A 41 3.29 -11.36 2.38
N ASN A 42 3.13 -12.56 2.97
CA ASN A 42 2.20 -13.57 2.46
C ASN A 42 0.77 -13.03 2.43
N GLY A 43 0.07 -13.23 1.31
CA GLY A 43 -1.28 -12.70 1.09
C GLY A 43 -1.34 -11.18 0.87
N ILE A 44 -0.17 -10.51 0.76
CA ILE A 44 -0.07 -9.09 0.38
C ILE A 44 0.58 -8.97 -1.00
N ILE A 45 1.68 -9.70 -1.22
CA ILE A 45 2.37 -9.78 -2.51
C ILE A 45 2.12 -11.18 -3.07
N ASP A 46 1.52 -11.24 -4.25
CA ASP A 46 1.12 -12.52 -4.87
C ASP A 46 2.28 -13.13 -5.65
N TYR A 47 3.03 -12.28 -6.36
CA TYR A 47 4.17 -12.68 -7.17
C TYR A 47 5.37 -11.79 -6.93
N GLN A 48 6.54 -12.42 -6.81
CA GLN A 48 7.80 -11.72 -6.91
C GLN A 48 8.52 -12.14 -8.20
N ILE A 49 8.77 -11.17 -9.07
CA ILE A 49 9.59 -11.31 -10.26
C ILE A 49 11.03 -10.99 -9.87
N LYS A 50 11.91 -11.97 -10.03
CA LYS A 50 13.35 -11.83 -9.78
C LYS A 50 14.02 -11.23 -11.01
N GLY A 51 14.51 -10.01 -10.88
CA GLY A 51 15.15 -9.29 -11.97
C GLY A 51 15.28 -7.79 -11.70
N THR A 52 16.01 -7.09 -12.55
CA THR A 52 16.10 -5.64 -12.45
C THR A 52 14.79 -5.00 -12.95
N CYS A 53 14.48 -3.80 -12.44
CA CYS A 53 13.32 -3.05 -12.91
C CYS A 53 13.44 -2.69 -14.40
N ASP A 54 14.65 -2.38 -14.86
CA ASP A 54 14.89 -1.95 -16.24
C ASP A 54 14.66 -3.09 -17.24
N GLU A 55 15.09 -4.31 -16.91
CA GLU A 55 14.80 -5.50 -17.72
C GLU A 55 13.30 -5.79 -17.77
N TRP A 56 12.62 -5.71 -16.63
CA TRP A 56 11.18 -5.93 -16.56
C TRP A 56 10.41 -4.91 -17.41
N VAL A 57 10.75 -3.63 -17.34
CA VAL A 57 10.09 -2.58 -18.14
C VAL A 57 10.30 -2.84 -19.63
N LYS A 58 11.53 -3.15 -20.06
CA LYS A 58 11.80 -3.52 -21.46
C LYS A 58 10.96 -4.71 -21.94
N LEU A 59 10.81 -5.74 -21.10
CA LEU A 59 9.98 -6.89 -21.43
C LEU A 59 8.50 -6.52 -21.55
N VAL A 60 7.99 -5.71 -20.63
CA VAL A 60 6.59 -5.22 -20.67
C VAL A 60 6.35 -4.36 -21.91
N ASP A 61 7.29 -3.47 -22.26
CA ASP A 61 7.19 -2.62 -23.45
C ASP A 61 7.16 -3.46 -24.73
N LEU A 62 8.03 -4.47 -24.84
CA LEU A 62 8.04 -5.39 -25.97
C LEU A 62 6.72 -6.18 -26.08
N GLU A 63 6.21 -6.70 -24.97
CA GLU A 63 4.94 -7.43 -24.95
C GLU A 63 3.74 -6.53 -25.32
N LEU A 64 3.75 -5.27 -24.86
CA LEU A 64 2.76 -4.27 -25.24
C LEU A 64 2.79 -3.94 -26.74
N LEU A 65 3.99 -3.80 -27.31
CA LEU A 65 4.19 -3.53 -28.73
C LEU A 65 3.81 -4.73 -29.62
N ASN A 66 3.97 -5.96 -29.12
CA ASN A 66 3.61 -7.19 -29.82
C ASN A 66 2.09 -7.44 -29.92
N GLY A 67 1.26 -6.47 -29.55
CA GLY A 67 -0.19 -6.54 -29.72
C GLY A 67 -0.90 -7.51 -28.78
N LYS A 68 -0.19 -8.11 -27.81
CA LYS A 68 -0.83 -8.82 -26.70
C LYS A 68 -1.46 -7.78 -25.79
N ARG A 69 -2.75 -7.48 -26.05
CA ARG A 69 -3.55 -6.59 -25.21
C ARG A 69 -3.47 -7.08 -23.77
N ILE A 70 -2.79 -6.33 -22.91
CA ILE A 70 -3.07 -6.42 -21.47
C ILE A 70 -4.57 -6.08 -21.35
N PRO A 71 -5.41 -6.92 -20.73
CA PRO A 71 -6.80 -6.57 -20.51
C PRO A 71 -6.83 -5.27 -19.69
N THR A 72 -7.11 -4.16 -20.36
CA THR A 72 -7.26 -2.84 -19.75
C THR A 72 -8.53 -2.83 -18.90
N MET A 73 -8.51 -3.50 -17.75
CA MET A 73 -9.35 -3.15 -16.61
C MET A 73 -8.63 -2.06 -15.80
N ILE A 74 -8.11 -1.02 -16.46
CA ILE A 74 -7.89 0.24 -15.77
C ILE A 74 -9.29 0.78 -15.54
N PRO A 75 -9.78 0.87 -14.29
CA PRO A 75 -11.04 1.55 -14.05
C PRO A 75 -10.90 2.94 -14.63
N SER A 76 -11.78 3.29 -15.57
CA SER A 76 -11.98 4.68 -16.02
C SER A 76 -11.87 5.59 -14.80
N LYS A 77 -11.12 6.70 -14.94
CA LYS A 77 -10.85 7.70 -13.90
C LYS A 77 -12.06 7.87 -12.96
N ASN A 78 -12.09 7.10 -11.88
CA ASN A 78 -13.07 7.27 -10.84
C ASN A 78 -12.50 8.27 -9.86
N ASN A 79 -13.24 9.38 -9.73
CA ASN A 79 -13.08 10.47 -8.78
C ASN A 79 -12.42 10.00 -7.48
N TYR A 80 -11.30 10.65 -7.11
CA TYR A 80 -10.76 10.55 -5.77
C TYR A 80 -11.80 11.11 -4.79
N ASP A 81 -12.59 10.23 -4.18
CA ASP A 81 -13.47 10.59 -3.07
C ASP A 81 -12.61 11.05 -1.89
N ASN A 82 -12.65 12.35 -1.60
CA ASN A 82 -11.94 13.02 -0.50
C ASN A 82 -12.52 12.70 0.90
N THR A 83 -13.20 11.57 1.10
CA THR A 83 -14.08 11.38 2.25
C THR A 83 -13.41 10.86 3.52
N ASN A 84 -12.09 10.63 3.57
CA ASN A 84 -11.46 10.01 4.75
C ASN A 84 -10.24 10.71 5.37
N ILE A 85 -10.01 12.00 5.09
CA ILE A 85 -8.95 12.76 5.79
C ILE A 85 -9.38 13.19 7.22
N GLN A 86 -10.67 13.13 7.57
CA GLN A 86 -11.18 13.70 8.82
C GLN A 86 -11.04 12.84 10.10
N THR A 87 -10.69 11.55 10.02
CA THR A 87 -10.74 10.67 11.22
C THR A 87 -9.44 10.57 12.03
N ARG A 88 -8.34 11.24 11.63
CA ARG A 88 -7.08 11.21 12.42
C ARG A 88 -6.90 12.35 13.43
N ASN A 89 -7.74 13.39 13.39
CA ASN A 89 -7.62 14.54 14.29
C ASN A 89 -8.36 14.41 15.64
N LYS A 90 -9.19 13.39 15.87
CA LYS A 90 -9.94 13.24 17.13
C LYS A 90 -9.22 12.47 18.26
N ARG A 91 -8.06 11.85 18.02
CA ARG A 91 -7.31 11.11 19.06
C ARG A 91 -6.23 11.90 19.80
N LYS A 92 -6.00 13.18 19.46
CA LYS A 92 -5.01 14.03 20.15
C LYS A 92 -5.59 15.01 21.19
N GLN A 93 -6.91 15.01 21.44
CA GLN A 93 -7.56 15.88 22.44
C GLN A 93 -7.98 15.15 23.74
N GLY A 94 -7.51 13.91 23.98
CA GLY A 94 -7.96 13.11 25.13
C GLY A 94 -6.96 12.97 26.29
N PHE A 95 -5.82 13.66 26.27
CA PHE A 95 -4.81 13.54 27.32
C PHE A 95 -4.35 14.94 27.75
N ARG A 96 -4.72 15.33 28.99
CA ARG A 96 -4.62 16.64 29.69
C ARG A 96 -6.02 17.25 29.85
N THR A 97 -6.64 17.44 31.03
CA THR A 97 -6.17 17.50 32.43
C THR A 97 -7.36 17.17 33.36
N ASP A 98 -7.22 16.20 34.26
CA ASP A 98 -8.03 16.16 35.48
C ASP A 98 -7.10 16.12 36.69
N LEU A 99 -6.66 17.31 37.08
CA LEU A 99 -5.99 17.59 38.35
C LEU A 99 -6.43 19.00 38.78
N SER A 100 -7.73 19.18 39.01
CA SER A 100 -8.26 20.37 39.68
C SER A 100 -9.68 20.12 40.22
N SER A 101 -9.84 19.22 41.18
CA SER A 101 -11.04 19.21 42.03
C SER A 101 -10.85 18.37 43.31
N LYS A 102 -9.85 18.69 44.12
CA LYS A 102 -9.85 18.32 45.55
C LYS A 102 -9.26 19.45 46.38
N LYS A 103 -10.13 20.18 47.09
CA LYS A 103 -10.01 20.57 48.51
C LYS A 103 -10.80 21.86 48.80
N LYS A 104 -12.10 21.72 49.03
CA LYS A 104 -12.87 22.56 49.95
C LYS A 104 -13.53 21.62 50.95
N ARG A 105 -12.92 21.50 52.14
CA ARG A 105 -13.56 21.00 53.36
C ARG A 105 -12.92 21.71 54.54
N ASN A 106 -13.83 22.28 55.33
CA ASN A 106 -13.73 22.97 56.61
C ASN A 106 -13.12 24.37 56.55
#